data_AF-A0A815XU93-F1
#
_entry.id   AF-A0A815XU93-F1
#
_cell.length_a   1.000
_cell.length_b   1.000
_cell.length_c   1.000
_cell.angle_alpha   90.00
_cell.angle_beta   90.00
_cell.angle_gamma   90.00
#
_symmetry.space_group_name_H-M   'P 1'
#
loop_
_entity.id
_entity.type
_entity.pdbx_description
1 polymer ?
#
loop_
_entity_poly.entity_id
_entity_poly.type
_entity_poly.pdbx_seq_one_letter_code
_entity_poly.pdbx_strand_id
1 'polypeptide(L)' 'GFCGTAKTCVAQCQDGTQDGAETDMDCGGGTCPACADGLKCSTGSDCTNAVCGTAKTCV' A
#
# COMPACT_ATOMS: atom_id res chain seq x y z
N GLY A 1 -2.20 9.58 -4.67
CA GLY A 1 -1.88 10.98 -4.37
C GLY A 1 -3.12 11.82 -4.58
N PHE A 2 -4.07 11.72 -3.67
CA PHE A 2 -5.37 12.36 -3.76
C PHE A 2 -5.26 13.85 -3.42
N CYS A 3 -5.63 14.70 -4.37
CA CYS A 3 -5.80 16.12 -4.11
C CYS A 3 -7.29 16.43 -3.95
N GLY A 4 -7.72 16.55 -2.70
CA GLY A 4 -9.11 16.86 -2.37
C GLY A 4 -9.52 18.27 -2.82
N THR A 5 -10.83 18.55 -2.72
CA THR A 5 -11.42 19.87 -3.05
C THR A 5 -10.86 21.04 -2.22
N ALA A 6 -10.17 20.75 -1.12
CA ALA A 6 -9.50 21.72 -0.26
C ALA A 6 -8.10 22.18 -0.75
N LYS A 7 -7.67 21.82 -1.98
CA LYS A 7 -6.31 22.14 -2.51
C LYS A 7 -5.16 21.64 -1.63
N THR A 8 -5.41 20.63 -0.80
CA THR A 8 -4.37 19.93 -0.03
C THR A 8 -4.18 18.58 -0.68
N CYS A 9 -2.99 18.33 -1.20
CA CYS A 9 -2.67 17.03 -1.78
C CYS A 9 -2.08 16.14 -0.69
N VAL A 10 -2.72 15.00 -0.46
CA VAL A 10 -2.23 13.97 0.45
C VAL A 10 -1.27 13.06 -0.34
N ALA A 11 -0.18 12.65 0.31
CA ALA A 11 0.75 11.70 -0.31
C ALA A 11 0.00 10.39 -0.59
N GLN A 12 0.32 9.74 -1.72
CA GLN A 12 -0.34 8.49 -2.16
C GLN A 12 -0.50 7.48 -1.02
N CYS A 13 0.59 7.21 -0.29
CA CYS A 13 0.66 6.27 0.82
C CYS A 13 -0.10 6.65 2.12
N GLN A 14 -1.08 7.55 2.08
CA GLN A 14 -1.78 8.11 3.25
C GLN A 14 -3.15 8.72 2.90
N ASP A 15 -3.60 8.56 1.66
CA ASP A 15 -4.74 9.27 1.12
C ASP A 15 -6.05 8.47 1.15
N GLY A 16 -6.01 7.24 1.67
CA GLY A 16 -7.15 6.36 1.81
C GLY A 16 -7.61 5.73 0.49
N THR A 17 -6.80 5.84 -0.56
CA THR A 17 -7.11 5.34 -1.89
C THR A 17 -5.97 4.45 -2.38
N GLN A 18 -6.29 3.23 -2.81
CA GLN A 18 -5.29 2.40 -3.47
C GLN A 18 -4.90 3.02 -4.83
N ASP A 19 -3.75 3.69 -4.89
CA ASP A 19 -3.28 4.32 -6.13
C ASP A 19 -1.75 4.29 -6.33
N GLY A 20 -1.33 4.68 -7.55
CA GLY A 20 0.08 4.70 -7.92
C GLY A 20 0.71 3.31 -7.90
N ALA A 21 1.64 3.10 -6.97
CA ALA A 21 2.40 1.86 -6.83
C ALA A 21 1.87 0.94 -5.72
N GLU A 22 0.85 1.36 -4.97
CA GLU A 22 0.32 0.63 -3.82
C GLU A 22 -0.24 -0.76 -4.16
N THR A 23 0.10 -1.74 -3.33
CA THR A 23 -0.47 -3.09 -3.46
C THR A 23 -1.75 -3.27 -2.67
N ASP A 24 -1.93 -2.47 -1.61
CA ASP A 24 -3.18 -2.26 -0.89
C ASP A 24 -3.31 -0.78 -0.48
N MET A 25 -4.48 -0.35 -0.04
CA MET A 25 -4.77 1.04 0.34
C MET A 25 -3.67 1.61 1.26
N ASP A 26 -2.98 2.65 0.78
CA ASP A 26 -1.92 3.36 1.51
C ASP A 26 -0.65 2.53 1.85
N CYS A 27 -0.44 1.36 1.24
CA CYS A 27 0.71 0.50 1.56
C CYS A 27 1.24 -0.36 0.39
N GLY A 28 2.49 -0.81 0.56
CA GLY A 28 3.19 -1.71 -0.35
C GLY A 28 3.75 -1.03 -1.59
N GLY A 29 4.02 -1.79 -2.63
CA GLY A 29 4.54 -1.26 -3.89
C GLY A 29 6.02 -0.88 -3.88
N GLY A 30 6.73 -1.18 -2.78
CA GLY A 30 8.12 -0.75 -2.54
C GLY A 30 8.33 0.76 -2.38
N THR A 31 7.34 1.59 -2.72
CA THR A 31 7.38 3.05 -2.55
C THR A 31 6.59 3.53 -1.34
N CYS A 32 5.59 2.75 -0.90
CA CYS A 32 4.81 3.02 0.30
C CYS A 32 5.27 2.14 1.46
N PRO A 33 4.90 2.47 2.71
CA PRO A 33 5.19 1.63 3.86
C PRO A 33 4.72 0.21 3.62
N ALA A 34 5.44 -0.78 4.16
CA ALA A 34 5.05 -2.16 3.99
C ALA A 34 3.68 -2.43 4.65
N CYS A 35 2.86 -3.22 3.97
CA CYS A 35 1.54 -3.64 4.39
C CYS A 35 1.61 -4.60 5.59
N ALA A 36 0.62 -4.48 6.48
CA ALA A 36 0.42 -5.40 7.60
C ALA A 36 -0.16 -6.75 7.13
N ASP A 37 -0.10 -7.76 8.00
CA ASP A 37 -0.68 -9.07 7.75
C ASP A 37 -2.18 -8.97 7.42
N GLY A 38 -2.64 -9.74 6.43
CA GLY A 38 -4.01 -9.69 5.93
C GLY A 38 -4.28 -8.67 4.83
N LEU A 39 -3.34 -7.76 4.54
CA LEU A 39 -3.42 -6.82 3.42
C LEU A 39 -2.81 -7.39 2.14
N LYS A 40 -3.20 -6.85 1.00
CA LYS A 40 -2.75 -7.28 -0.33
C LYS A 40 -1.28 -6.93 -0.57
N CYS A 41 -0.62 -7.85 -1.26
CA CYS A 41 0.78 -7.72 -1.64
C CYS A 41 1.01 -8.31 -3.03
N SER A 42 2.02 -7.80 -3.73
CA SER A 42 2.48 -8.39 -5.00
C SER A 42 3.72 -9.26 -4.80
N THR A 43 4.57 -8.85 -3.89
CA THR A 43 5.91 -9.35 -3.58
C THR A 43 6.14 -9.33 -2.07
N GLY A 44 7.13 -10.10 -1.60
CA GLY A 44 7.49 -10.12 -0.18
C GLY A 44 7.81 -8.73 0.38
N SER A 45 8.53 -7.90 -0.36
CA SER A 45 8.88 -6.52 0.03
C SER A 45 7.70 -5.60 0.29
N ASP A 46 6.50 -5.97 -0.17
CA ASP A 46 5.29 -5.21 0.11
C ASP A 46 4.77 -5.44 1.53
N CYS A 47 5.28 -6.43 2.27
CA CYS A 47 4.82 -6.83 3.59
C CYS A 47 5.83 -6.50 4.68
N THR A 48 5.36 -6.10 5.85
CA THR A 48 6.23 -5.79 7.01
C THR A 48 7.10 -6.98 7.41
N ASN A 49 6.59 -8.19 7.21
CA ASN A 49 7.26 -9.46 7.48
C ASN A 49 8.09 -10.01 6.29
N ALA A 50 8.13 -9.30 5.16
CA ALA A 50 8.75 -9.70 3.89
C ALA A 50 8.17 -10.97 3.22
N VAL A 51 6.98 -11.43 3.63
CA VAL A 51 6.29 -12.64 3.17
C VAL A 51 4.94 -12.28 2.56
N CYS A 52 4.87 -12.41 1.24
CA CYS A 52 3.62 -12.34 0.51
C CYS A 52 3.10 -13.75 0.23
N GLY A 53 2.01 -14.12 0.90
CA GLY A 53 1.37 -15.43 0.78
C GLY A 53 0.84 -15.71 -0.62
N THR A 54 0.47 -16.97 -0.87
CA THR A 54 -0.05 -17.43 -2.17
C THR A 54 -1.38 -16.78 -2.55
N ALA A 55 -2.14 -16.31 -1.57
CA ALA A 55 -3.37 -15.53 -1.75
C ALA A 55 -3.13 -14.07 -2.16
N LYS A 56 -1.87 -13.67 -2.42
CA LYS A 56 -1.47 -12.27 -2.63
C LYS A 56 -1.82 -11.40 -1.41
N THR A 57 -1.53 -11.94 -0.23
CA THR A 57 -1.81 -11.32 1.05
C THR A 57 -0.60 -11.46 1.97
N CYS A 58 -0.25 -10.42 2.73
CA CYS A 58 0.80 -10.47 3.74
C CYS A 58 0.43 -11.44 4.85
N VAL A 59 1.39 -12.25 5.31
CA VAL A 59 1.16 -13.35 6.26
C VAL A 59 2.22 -13.45 7.34
#